data_AF-A0A4P9WXS4-F1
#
_entry.id   AF-A0A4P9WXS4-F1
#
_cell.length_a   1.000
_cell.length_b   1.000
_cell.length_c   1.000
_cell.angle_alpha   90.00
_cell.angle_beta   90.00
_cell.angle_gamma   90.00
#
_symmetry.space_group_name_H-M   'P 1'
#
loop_
_entity.id
_entity.type
_entity.pdbx_description
1 polymer ?
#
loop_
_entity_poly.entity_id
_entity_poly.type
_entity_poly.pdbx_seq_one_letter_code
_entity_poly.pdbx_strand_id
1 'polypeptide(L)' 'MASTTPYNKSKLWILDSGASQHMTPHRSAFVSLTALAHPRPITTGNGSVIYARSSGTVHVKPPN' A
#
# COMPACT_ATOMS: atom_id res chain seq x y z
N MET A 1 0.46 -7.36 29.90
CA MET A 1 0.02 -5.97 29.61
C MET A 1 -0.33 -5.91 28.12
N ALA A 2 -1.61 -5.93 27.76
CA ALA A 2 -2.03 -5.83 26.36
C ALA A 2 -1.85 -4.38 25.88
N SER A 3 -1.06 -4.17 24.82
CA SER A 3 -0.81 -2.84 24.25
C SER A 3 -2.09 -2.33 23.58
N THR A 4 -2.77 -1.38 24.20
CA THR A 4 -3.96 -0.68 23.70
C THR A 4 -3.62 0.47 22.76
N THR A 5 -2.55 0.35 21.96
CA THR A 5 -2.30 1.31 20.88
C THR A 5 -3.46 1.21 19.89
N PRO A 6 -4.23 2.27 19.64
CA PRO A 6 -5.38 2.20 18.73
C PRO A 6 -4.89 1.73 17.36
N TYR A 7 -5.39 0.56 16.95
CA TYR A 7 -5.06 -0.06 15.68
C TYR A 7 -5.55 0.85 14.56
N ASN A 8 -4.63 1.56 13.91
CA ASN A 8 -4.99 2.51 12.88
C ASN A 8 -5.44 1.76 11.62
N LYS A 9 -6.76 1.57 11.49
CA LYS A 9 -7.40 0.88 10.35
C LYS A 9 -7.01 1.47 8.98
N SER A 10 -6.57 2.72 8.92
CA SER A 10 -6.15 3.35 7.66
C SER A 10 -4.83 2.81 7.10
N LYS A 11 -4.07 2.01 7.86
CA LYS A 11 -2.76 1.49 7.42
C LYS A 11 -2.70 -0.04 7.34
N LEU A 12 -3.87 -0.68 7.24
CA LEU A 12 -3.94 -2.13 7.17
C LEU A 12 -3.63 -2.64 5.77
N TRP A 13 -2.88 -3.73 5.72
CA TRP A 13 -2.59 -4.45 4.50
C TRP A 13 -3.58 -5.60 4.37
N ILE A 14 -4.12 -5.74 3.17
CA ILE A 14 -4.93 -6.90 2.79
C ILE A 14 -3.94 -7.93 2.21
N LEU A 15 -3.96 -9.14 2.76
CA LEU A 15 -3.18 -10.25 2.22
C LEU A 15 -3.93 -10.82 1.01
N ASP A 16 -3.31 -10.71 -0.15
CA ASP A 16 -3.85 -11.20 -1.42
C ASP A 16 -2.76 -12.00 -2.13
N SER A 17 -2.92 -13.33 -2.19
CA SER A 17 -1.97 -14.22 -2.86
C SER A 17 -1.93 -14.03 -4.39
N GLY A 18 -2.95 -13.39 -4.97
CA GLY A 18 -2.98 -13.02 -6.38
C GLY A 18 -2.24 -11.72 -6.69
N ALA A 19 -1.85 -10.93 -5.69
CA ALA A 19 -1.18 -9.65 -5.90
C ALA A 19 0.33 -9.82 -6.09
N SER A 20 0.83 -9.59 -7.30
CA SER A 20 2.28 -9.53 -7.56
C SER A 20 2.94 -8.25 -7.02
N GLN A 21 2.15 -7.18 -6.83
CA GLN A 21 2.59 -5.90 -6.29
C GLN A 21 1.54 -5.38 -5.31
N HIS A 22 2.01 -4.92 -4.15
CA HIS A 22 1.16 -4.34 -3.12
C HIS A 22 1.05 -2.82 -3.32
N MET A 23 -0.11 -2.23 -3.03
CA MET A 23 -0.39 -0.81 -3.27
C MET A 23 -1.07 -0.14 -2.07
N THR A 24 -0.78 1.14 -1.84
CA THR A 24 -1.44 1.96 -0.82
C THR A 24 -1.49 3.43 -1.26
N PRO A 25 -2.59 4.16 -0.97
CA PRO A 25 -2.63 5.61 -1.20
C PRO A 25 -1.83 6.39 -0.12
N HIS A 26 -1.43 5.73 0.96
CA HIS A 26 -0.79 6.39 2.10
C HIS A 26 0.71 6.54 1.90
N ARG A 27 1.14 7.70 1.39
CA ARG A 27 2.57 8.04 1.21
C ARG A 27 3.39 7.83 2.51
N SER A 28 2.81 8.13 3.67
CA SER A 28 3.45 7.95 4.98
C SER A 28 3.76 6.50 5.37
N ALA A 29 3.27 5.52 4.62
CA ALA A 29 3.57 4.10 4.87
C ALA A 29 4.91 3.67 4.26
N PHE A 30 5.46 4.45 3.32
CA PHE A 30 6.70 4.13 2.64
C PHE A 30 7.91 4.58 3.45
N VAL A 31 8.90 3.69 3.56
CA VAL A 31 10.21 3.98 4.15
C VAL A 31 11.14 4.57 3.09
N SER A 32 10.99 4.12 1.85
CA SER A 32 11.61 4.71 0.67
C SER A 32 10.57 4.90 -0.41
N LEU A 33 10.69 5.97 -1.19
CA LEU A 33 9.76 6.24 -2.28
C LEU A 33 10.48 6.91 -3.44
N THR A 34 10.37 6.32 -4.62
CA THR A 34 10.93 6.82 -5.87
C THR A 34 9.80 7.18 -6.81
N ALA A 35 9.86 8.38 -7.39
CA ALA A 35 8.91 8.78 -8.43
C ALA A 35 9.09 7.91 -9.68
N LEU A 36 7.98 7.49 -10.28
CA LEU A 36 8.03 6.79 -11.55
C LEU A 36 8.28 7.80 -12.67
N ALA A 37 9.07 7.42 -13.69
CA ALA A 37 9.33 8.28 -14.84
C ALA A 37 8.04 8.73 -15.54
N HIS A 38 7.06 7.84 -15.61
CA HIS A 38 5.70 8.12 -16.07
C HIS A 38 4.69 7.48 -15.10
N PRO A 39 3.55 8.14 -14.83
CA PRO A 39 2.48 7.51 -14.05
C PRO A 39 2.01 6.21 -14.71
N ARG A 40 1.91 5.13 -13.92
CA ARG A 40 1.46 3.82 -14.40
C ARG A 40 -0.05 3.69 -14.21
N PRO A 41 -0.84 3.45 -15.28
CA PRO A 41 -2.27 3.25 -15.16
C PRO A 41 -2.58 1.92 -14.46
N ILE A 42 -3.60 1.92 -13.60
CA ILE A 42 -4.11 0.77 -12.88
C ILE A 42 -5.63 0.73 -13.11
N THR A 43 -6.10 -0.35 -13.72
CA THR A 43 -7.53 -0.60 -13.89
C THR A 43 -8.07 -1.23 -12.61
N THR A 44 -9.09 -0.62 -12.02
CA THR A 44 -9.77 -1.11 -10.82
C THR A 44 -10.87 -2.11 -11.17
N GLY A 45 -11.39 -2.84 -10.18
CA GLY A 45 -12.41 -3.88 -10.41
C GLY A 45 -13.73 -3.38 -11.03
N ASN A 46 -14.03 -2.08 -10.95
CA ASN A 46 -15.17 -1.45 -11.61
C ASN A 46 -14.84 -0.86 -13.01
N GLY A 47 -13.65 -1.15 -13.55
CA GLY A 47 -13.21 -0.66 -14.86
C GLY A 47 -12.65 0.77 -14.88
N SER A 48 -12.69 1.50 -13.75
CA SER A 48 -12.07 2.84 -13.68
C SER A 48 -10.54 2.76 -13.71
N VAL A 49 -9.88 3.86 -14.07
CA VAL A 49 -8.41 3.93 -14.12
C VAL A 49 -7.90 4.91 -13.06
N ILE A 50 -6.98 4.44 -12.22
CA ILE A 50 -6.17 5.26 -11.32
C ILE A 50 -4.70 5.21 -11.76
N TYR A 51 -3.86 6.09 -11.20
CA TYR A 51 -2.45 6.17 -11.61
C TYR A 51 -1.51 6.04 -10.41
N ALA A 52 -0.62 5.04 -10.47
CA ALA A 52 0.53 4.99 -9.58
C ALA A 52 1.56 6.03 -10.01
N ARG A 53 1.99 6.87 -9.08
CA ARG A 53 2.98 7.94 -9.33
C ARG A 53 4.36 7.64 -8.78
N SER A 54 4.45 6.67 -7.86
CA SER A 54 5.69 6.35 -7.17
C SER A 54 5.67 4.89 -6.74
N SER A 55 6.86 4.30 -6.57
CA SER A 55 7.05 2.96 -6.01
C SER A 55 8.11 3.01 -4.91
N GLY A 56 8.13 2.03 -4.04
CA GLY A 56 9.07 2.03 -2.94
C GLY A 56 8.88 0.87 -1.98
N THR A 57 9.58 0.93 -0.85
CA THR A 57 9.56 -0.11 0.17
C THR A 57 8.69 0.28 1.36
N VAL A 58 8.02 -0.70 1.93
CA VAL A 58 7.19 -0.59 3.13
C VAL A 58 7.69 -1.59 4.16
N HIS A 59 7.56 -1.26 5.45
CA HIS A 59 7.77 -2.23 6.51
C HIS A 59 6.40 -2.75 6.96
N VAL A 60 6.13 -4.03 6.68
CA VAL A 60 4.92 -4.71 7.14
C VAL A 60 5.33 -5.68 8.23
N LYS A 61 4.67 -5.59 9.38
CA LYS A 61 4.78 -6.60 10.43
C LYS A 61 3.52 -7.47 10.38
N PRO A 62 3.64 -8.79 10.23
CA PRO A 62 2.49 -9.69 10.35
C PRO A 62 1.85 -9.54 11.73
N PRO A 63 0.53 -9.74 11.87
CA PRO A 63 -0.06 -9.93 13.19
C PRO A 63 0.60 -11.17 13.84
N ASN A 64 0.99 -11.01 15.11
CA ASN A 64 1.56 -12.09 15.93
C ASN A 64 0.54 -13.21 16.17
#